data_AF-A0A7S4FGU7-F1
#
_entry.id   AF-A0A7S4FGU7-F1
#
_cell.length_a   1.000
_cell.length_b   1.000
_cell.length_c   1.000
_cell.angle_alpha   90.00
_cell.angle_beta   90.00
_cell.angle_gamma   90.00
#
_symmetry.space_group_name_H-M   'P 1'
#
loop_
_entity.id
_entity.type
_entity.pdbx_description
1 polymer ?
#
loop_
_entity_poly.entity_id
_entity_poly.type
_entity_poly.pdbx_seq_one_letter_code
_entity_poly.pdbx_strand_id
1 'polypeptide(L)'
;ASRMGTPYLGKMLNAILLQHIRDTLPELKTKVHDLIAHTNTVLRQLGDDDITIMSSGGLLLNLLTRYSNAIVATIDGTNSESITKTELTGGARVNFIFTQAFGPYIMSMKPCEGLTDEHIRTTIDNAKGPRSALFIPEQAFEMLVRTQVSRLEEPCLKCCDHVFDELIKICEHAEKELARYPQLRTQVNEHVVKLLREYTVPLREFICNVIKIELAYINTNHPHFYGGGSVFDTMNPQGMSSQGHPQMGAHANPGQVTDHGAAVELQKKHSTGSSSSNFTDMPSHIRQDLRHMSERQKRETEVIKQLLTTYFGIIQISVQDKIPKAIVHFLVNKVKAEIQNELVAA
;
A
#
# COMPACT_ATOMS: atom_id res chain seq x y z
N ALA A 1 79.11 -56.95 -21.82
CA ALA A 1 79.61 -56.43 -20.53
C ALA A 1 79.31 -54.94 -20.29
N SER A 2 78.98 -54.13 -21.30
CA SER A 2 78.84 -52.65 -21.17
C SER A 2 77.53 -52.14 -20.50
N ARG A 3 76.60 -53.03 -20.14
CA ARG A 3 75.31 -52.70 -19.50
C ARG A 3 75.10 -53.37 -18.13
N MET A 4 76.18 -53.83 -17.49
CA MET A 4 76.13 -54.58 -16.24
C MET A 4 77.05 -53.96 -15.20
N GLY A 5 76.74 -54.16 -13.92
CA GLY A 5 77.53 -53.69 -12.77
C GLY A 5 76.97 -52.45 -12.09
N THR A 6 77.28 -52.31 -10.79
CA THR A 6 76.89 -51.21 -9.91
C THR A 6 77.08 -49.80 -10.51
N PRO A 7 78.18 -49.47 -11.20
CA PRO A 7 78.35 -48.13 -11.78
C PRO A 7 77.39 -47.85 -12.95
N TYR A 8 77.02 -48.86 -13.74
CA TYR A 8 76.03 -48.69 -14.81
C TYR A 8 74.62 -48.58 -14.25
N LEU A 9 74.30 -49.38 -13.22
CA LEU A 9 73.04 -49.30 -12.48
C LEU A 9 72.85 -47.91 -11.85
N GLY A 10 73.87 -47.35 -11.22
CA GLY A 10 73.82 -46.01 -10.64
C GLY A 10 73.53 -44.91 -11.67
N LYS A 11 74.15 -44.99 -12.85
CA LYS A 11 73.86 -44.05 -13.96
C LYS A 11 72.44 -44.22 -14.50
N MET A 12 71.96 -45.45 -14.64
CA MET A 12 70.61 -45.74 -15.11
C MET A 12 69.54 -45.25 -14.11
N LEU A 13 69.71 -45.54 -12.82
CA LEU A 13 68.80 -45.08 -11.76
C LEU A 13 68.76 -43.55 -11.67
N ASN A 14 69.91 -42.89 -11.79
CA ASN A 14 69.97 -41.42 -11.81
C ASN A 14 69.25 -40.84 -13.04
N ALA A 15 69.42 -41.44 -14.22
CA ALA A 15 68.72 -41.01 -15.43
C ALA A 15 67.19 -41.20 -15.32
N ILE A 16 66.75 -42.34 -14.78
CA ILE A 16 65.32 -42.62 -14.52
C ILE A 16 64.76 -41.62 -13.51
N LEU A 17 65.49 -41.34 -12.42
CA LEU A 17 65.08 -40.37 -11.41
C LEU A 17 64.96 -38.95 -11.98
N LEU A 18 65.95 -38.49 -12.75
CA LEU A 18 65.91 -37.16 -13.38
C LEU A 18 64.76 -37.03 -14.38
N GLN A 19 64.47 -38.08 -15.14
CA GLN A 19 63.33 -38.09 -16.05
C GLN A 19 62.01 -38.06 -15.28
N HIS A 20 61.88 -38.88 -14.24
CA HIS A 20 60.70 -38.88 -13.38
C HIS A 20 60.48 -37.53 -12.68
N ILE A 21 61.54 -36.87 -12.20
CA ILE A 21 61.46 -35.52 -11.64
C ILE A 21 60.96 -34.54 -12.71
N ARG A 22 61.49 -34.58 -13.93
CA ARG A 22 61.03 -33.69 -15.02
C ARG A 22 59.57 -33.91 -15.40
N ASP A 23 59.11 -35.15 -15.37
CA ASP A 23 57.74 -35.51 -15.75
C ASP A 23 56.73 -35.14 -14.64
N THR A 24 57.15 -35.22 -13.37
CA THR A 24 56.27 -34.93 -12.20
C THR A 24 56.32 -33.48 -11.73
N LEU A 25 57.38 -32.72 -12.02
CA LEU A 25 57.54 -31.32 -11.62
C LEU A 25 56.40 -30.39 -12.11
N PRO A 26 55.90 -30.50 -13.36
CA PRO A 26 54.81 -29.65 -13.84
C PRO A 26 53.51 -29.89 -13.06
N GLU A 27 53.16 -31.16 -12.83
CA GLU A 27 51.98 -31.53 -12.06
C GLU A 27 52.09 -31.06 -10.61
N LEU A 28 53.24 -31.26 -9.97
CA LEU A 28 53.50 -30.79 -8.62
C LEU A 28 53.41 -29.26 -8.53
N LYS A 29 53.93 -28.54 -9.52
CA LYS A 29 53.84 -27.07 -9.58
C LYS A 29 52.39 -26.60 -9.67
N THR A 30 51.58 -27.21 -10.53
CA THR A 30 50.14 -26.91 -10.62
C THR A 30 49.45 -27.17 -9.31
N LYS A 31 49.68 -28.34 -8.70
CA LYS A 31 49.08 -28.72 -7.42
C LYS A 31 49.46 -27.75 -6.29
N VAL A 32 50.70 -27.29 -6.23
CA VAL A 32 51.13 -26.27 -5.25
C VAL A 32 50.45 -24.93 -5.50
N HIS A 33 50.34 -24.49 -6.76
CA HIS A 33 49.61 -23.26 -7.09
C HIS A 33 48.13 -23.34 -6.70
N ASP A 34 47.48 -24.47 -6.98
CA ASP A 34 46.09 -24.71 -6.59
C ASP A 34 45.93 -24.72 -5.06
N LEU A 35 46.87 -25.34 -4.35
CA LEU A 35 46.85 -25.37 -2.88
C LEU A 35 47.05 -23.97 -2.29
N ILE A 36 47.95 -23.16 -2.86
CA ILE A 36 48.15 -21.76 -2.47
C ILE A 36 46.88 -20.94 -2.75
N ALA A 37 46.28 -21.07 -3.92
CA ALA A 37 45.06 -20.36 -4.28
C ALA A 37 43.88 -20.74 -3.36
N HIS A 38 43.72 -22.03 -3.07
CA HIS A 38 42.71 -22.53 -2.15
C HIS A 38 42.94 -22.00 -0.73
N THR A 39 44.17 -22.12 -0.22
CA THR A 39 44.52 -21.65 1.14
C THR A 39 44.32 -20.14 1.28
N ASN A 40 44.69 -19.35 0.28
CA ASN A 40 44.45 -17.91 0.26
C ASN A 40 42.95 -17.57 0.24
N THR A 41 42.13 -18.37 -0.42
CA THR A 41 40.67 -18.19 -0.43
C THR A 41 40.08 -18.45 0.96
N VAL A 42 40.51 -19.52 1.63
CA VAL A 42 40.10 -19.84 3.00
C VAL A 42 40.59 -18.76 3.98
N LEU A 43 41.82 -18.27 3.80
CA LEU A 43 42.37 -17.21 4.65
C LEU A 43 41.54 -15.93 4.56
N ARG A 44 41.16 -15.50 3.35
CA ARG A 44 40.24 -14.35 3.14
C ARG A 44 38.87 -14.54 3.79
N GLN A 45 38.34 -15.77 3.80
CA GLN A 45 37.07 -16.07 4.48
C GLN A 45 37.18 -16.03 6.01
N LEU A 46 38.37 -16.31 6.55
CA LEU A 46 38.63 -16.26 7.98
C LEU A 46 38.88 -14.82 8.47
N GLY A 47 39.25 -13.90 7.60
CA GLY A 47 39.38 -12.46 7.88
C GLY A 47 40.54 -11.82 7.14
N ASP A 48 40.57 -10.49 7.14
CA ASP A 48 41.65 -9.71 6.53
C ASP A 48 42.79 -9.42 7.52
N ASP A 49 44.03 -9.39 7.03
CA ASP A 49 45.21 -9.15 7.86
C ASP A 49 45.25 -7.71 8.44
N ASP A 50 44.60 -6.74 7.79
CA ASP A 50 44.49 -5.35 8.25
C ASP A 50 43.80 -5.20 9.62
N ILE A 51 43.04 -6.22 10.03
CA ILE A 51 42.35 -6.29 11.32
C ILE A 51 43.36 -6.41 12.49
N THR A 52 44.57 -6.92 12.25
CA THR A 52 45.56 -7.17 13.30
C THR A 52 46.33 -5.92 13.75
N ILE A 53 46.27 -4.83 12.97
CA ILE A 53 46.97 -3.57 13.26
C ILE A 53 46.06 -2.60 14.05
N MET A 54 44.74 -2.80 14.00
CA MET A 54 43.76 -1.90 14.61
C MET A 54 43.52 -2.24 16.08
N SER A 55 43.30 -1.20 16.91
CA SER A 55 42.79 -1.39 18.27
C SER A 55 41.41 -2.06 18.22
N SER A 56 41.05 -2.79 19.27
CA SER A 56 39.74 -3.45 19.38
C SER A 56 38.56 -2.50 19.14
N GLY A 57 38.66 -1.25 19.62
CA GLY A 57 37.66 -0.21 19.36
C GLY A 57 37.63 0.26 17.90
N GLY A 58 38.80 0.40 17.27
CA GLY A 58 38.88 0.73 15.84
C GLY A 58 38.25 -0.37 14.98
N LEU A 59 38.51 -1.63 15.30
CA LEU A 59 37.92 -2.78 14.61
C LEU A 59 36.39 -2.77 14.70
N LEU A 60 35.86 -2.55 15.91
CA LEU A 60 34.41 -2.47 16.13
C LEU A 60 33.79 -1.35 15.28
N LEU A 61 34.37 -0.15 15.29
CA LEU A 61 33.89 0.97 14.48
C LEU A 61 33.93 0.65 12.98
N ASN A 62 34.99 -0.02 12.51
CA ASN A 62 35.09 -0.44 11.11
C ASN A 62 33.96 -1.42 10.74
N LEU A 63 33.71 -2.43 11.58
CA LEU A 63 32.63 -3.40 11.37
C LEU A 63 31.24 -2.75 11.37
N LEU A 64 30.95 -1.87 12.33
CA LEU A 64 29.67 -1.15 12.39
C LEU A 64 29.48 -0.20 11.21
N THR A 65 30.57 0.45 10.76
CA THR A 65 30.55 1.31 9.57
C THR A 65 30.30 0.50 8.31
N ARG A 66 30.96 -0.65 8.14
CA ARG A 66 30.71 -1.55 7.00
C ARG A 66 29.28 -2.07 6.99
N TYR A 67 28.77 -2.51 8.14
CA TYR A 67 27.39 -2.96 8.30
C TYR A 67 26.38 -1.86 7.90
N SER A 68 26.57 -0.64 8.42
CA SER A 68 25.71 0.51 8.11
C SER A 68 25.75 0.87 6.62
N ASN A 69 26.95 0.90 6.03
CA ASN A 69 27.13 1.18 4.60
C ASN A 69 26.52 0.08 3.73
N ALA A 70 26.58 -1.18 4.14
CA ALA A 70 25.94 -2.29 3.42
C ALA A 70 24.41 -2.15 3.38
N ILE A 71 23.79 -1.74 4.48
CA ILE A 71 22.35 -1.43 4.54
C ILE A 71 22.03 -0.28 3.58
N VAL A 72 22.74 0.84 3.69
CA VAL A 72 22.52 2.02 2.85
C VAL A 72 22.71 1.69 1.37
N ALA A 73 23.77 0.96 1.01
CA ALA A 73 24.04 0.54 -0.36
C ALA A 73 22.97 -0.41 -0.92
N THR A 74 22.38 -1.25 -0.07
CA THR A 74 21.30 -2.17 -0.47
C THR A 74 19.97 -1.43 -0.65
N ILE A 75 19.70 -0.41 0.17
CA ILE A 75 18.56 0.49 0.00
C ILE A 75 18.71 1.35 -1.26
N ASP A 76 19.92 1.85 -1.54
CA ASP A 76 20.20 2.68 -2.72
C ASP A 76 20.40 1.87 -4.01
N GLY A 77 20.46 0.55 -3.92
CA GLY A 77 20.65 -0.34 -5.06
C GLY A 77 22.07 -0.29 -5.65
N THR A 78 23.05 0.20 -4.90
CA THR A 78 24.46 0.26 -5.30
C THR A 78 25.27 -0.98 -4.88
N ASN A 79 24.68 -1.85 -4.05
CA ASN A 79 25.31 -3.10 -3.63
C ASN A 79 25.36 -4.12 -4.77
N SER A 80 26.55 -4.34 -5.33
CA SER A 80 26.78 -5.22 -6.49
C SER A 80 26.71 -6.72 -6.13
N GLU A 81 26.97 -7.08 -4.87
CA GLU A 81 27.08 -8.48 -4.42
C GLU A 81 25.72 -9.10 -4.04
N SER A 82 24.73 -8.27 -3.67
CA SER A 82 23.38 -8.71 -3.31
C SER A 82 22.42 -8.82 -4.49
N ILE A 83 22.85 -8.56 -5.72
CA ILE A 83 22.01 -8.66 -6.92
C ILE A 83 21.84 -10.13 -7.31
N THR A 84 20.95 -10.83 -6.62
CA THR A 84 20.45 -12.13 -7.08
C THR A 84 19.64 -11.92 -8.36
N LYS A 85 19.98 -12.58 -9.47
CA LYS A 85 19.31 -12.41 -10.77
C LYS A 85 17.82 -12.82 -10.79
N THR A 86 17.29 -13.36 -9.69
CA THR A 86 15.98 -14.03 -9.63
C THR A 86 14.95 -13.29 -8.79
N GLU A 87 15.35 -12.48 -7.81
CA GLU A 87 14.43 -11.85 -6.86
C GLU A 87 14.73 -10.35 -6.68
N LEU A 88 13.67 -9.55 -6.54
CA LEU A 88 13.77 -8.12 -6.20
C LEU A 88 14.01 -8.00 -4.70
N THR A 89 15.10 -7.35 -4.32
CA THR A 89 15.48 -7.08 -2.93
C THR A 89 15.82 -5.61 -2.72
N GLY A 90 15.82 -5.16 -1.47
CA GLY A 90 16.32 -3.83 -1.12
C GLY A 90 15.43 -2.70 -1.61
N GLY A 91 16.05 -1.61 -2.09
CA GLY A 91 15.33 -0.45 -2.62
C GLY A 91 14.39 -0.77 -3.78
N ALA A 92 14.76 -1.72 -4.64
CA ALA A 92 13.93 -2.12 -5.77
C ALA A 92 12.63 -2.81 -5.30
N ARG A 93 12.70 -3.59 -4.22
CA ARG A 93 11.54 -4.24 -3.61
C ARG A 93 10.62 -3.23 -2.91
N VAL A 94 11.19 -2.24 -2.23
CA VAL A 94 10.43 -1.11 -1.66
C VAL A 94 9.67 -0.35 -2.75
N ASN A 95 10.34 -0.03 -3.88
CA ASN A 95 9.68 0.61 -5.01
C ASN A 95 8.57 -0.26 -5.63
N PHE A 96 8.77 -1.58 -5.70
CA PHE A 96 7.73 -2.52 -6.13
C PHE A 96 6.52 -2.49 -5.20
N ILE A 97 6.72 -2.45 -3.87
CA ILE A 97 5.63 -2.33 -2.90
C ILE A 97 4.80 -1.08 -3.18
N PHE A 98 5.42 0.07 -3.45
CA PHE A 98 4.69 1.31 -3.72
C PHE A 98 3.96 1.28 -5.07
N THR A 99 4.65 0.86 -6.13
CA THR A 99 4.18 1.05 -7.52
C THR A 99 3.35 -0.10 -8.05
N GLN A 100 3.66 -1.34 -7.66
CA GLN A 100 3.03 -2.55 -8.21
C GLN A 100 2.06 -3.22 -7.24
N ALA A 101 2.20 -2.99 -5.92
CA ALA A 101 1.29 -3.54 -4.93
C ALA A 101 0.32 -2.47 -4.40
N PHE A 102 0.83 -1.48 -3.67
CA PHE A 102 0.02 -0.48 -2.96
C PHE A 102 -0.82 0.39 -3.89
N GLY A 103 -0.19 1.04 -4.88
CA GLY A 103 -0.91 1.94 -5.79
C GLY A 103 -2.07 1.26 -6.53
N PRO A 104 -1.84 0.13 -7.23
CA PRO A 104 -2.90 -0.61 -7.90
C PRO A 104 -3.97 -1.10 -6.93
N TYR A 105 -3.59 -1.55 -5.73
CA TYR A 105 -4.54 -1.98 -4.71
C TYR A 105 -5.46 -0.83 -4.27
N ILE A 106 -4.89 0.34 -3.93
CA ILE A 106 -5.67 1.53 -3.56
C ILE A 106 -6.64 1.90 -4.68
N MET A 107 -6.18 1.92 -5.93
CA MET A 107 -7.02 2.28 -7.09
C MET A 107 -8.09 1.24 -7.43
N SER A 108 -7.88 -0.03 -7.09
CA SER A 108 -8.85 -1.10 -7.33
C SER A 108 -10.02 -1.11 -6.33
N MET A 109 -9.89 -0.43 -5.19
CA MET A 109 -10.95 -0.37 -4.19
C MET A 109 -12.18 0.34 -4.76
N LYS A 110 -13.33 -0.32 -4.67
CA LYS A 110 -14.58 0.22 -5.22
C LYS A 110 -15.13 1.30 -4.28
N PRO A 111 -15.48 2.49 -4.80
CA PRO A 111 -16.03 3.59 -3.99
C PRO A 111 -17.35 3.26 -3.28
N CYS A 112 -18.13 2.31 -3.83
CA CYS A 112 -19.42 1.89 -3.28
C CYS A 112 -19.40 0.47 -2.72
N GLU A 113 -18.22 -0.07 -2.38
CA GLU A 113 -18.14 -1.42 -1.82
C GLU A 113 -18.85 -1.49 -0.46
N GLY A 114 -19.70 -2.50 -0.29
CA GLY A 114 -20.53 -2.64 0.90
C GLY A 114 -21.71 -1.66 1.00
N LEU A 115 -21.86 -0.70 0.07
CA LEU A 115 -23.01 0.20 0.02
C LEU A 115 -24.09 -0.35 -0.91
N THR A 116 -25.06 -1.06 -0.34
CA THR A 116 -26.27 -1.44 -1.07
C THR A 116 -27.16 -0.22 -1.31
N ASP A 117 -27.98 -0.28 -2.37
CA ASP A 117 -28.96 0.76 -2.68
C ASP A 117 -29.94 0.98 -1.51
N GLU A 118 -30.26 -0.09 -0.78
CA GLU A 118 -31.06 -0.02 0.45
C GLU A 118 -30.35 0.79 1.54
N HIS A 119 -29.05 0.58 1.74
CA HIS A 119 -28.28 1.31 2.75
C HIS A 119 -28.12 2.78 2.39
N ILE A 120 -27.88 3.09 1.11
CA ILE A 120 -27.83 4.48 0.62
C ILE A 120 -29.19 5.14 0.84
N ARG A 121 -30.29 4.48 0.44
CA ARG A 121 -31.66 5.01 0.64
C ARG A 121 -31.97 5.24 2.12
N THR A 122 -31.68 4.26 2.96
CA THR A 122 -31.90 4.36 4.41
C THR A 122 -31.10 5.53 4.98
N THR A 123 -29.86 5.74 4.53
CA THR A 123 -29.04 6.87 4.96
C THR A 123 -29.61 8.21 4.49
N ILE A 124 -30.08 8.30 3.25
CA ILE A 124 -30.77 9.48 2.72
C ILE A 124 -32.00 9.79 3.56
N ASP A 125 -32.87 8.81 3.80
CA ASP A 125 -34.14 9.04 4.48
C ASP A 125 -33.94 9.34 5.97
N ASN A 126 -32.95 8.71 6.62
CA ASN A 126 -32.54 9.07 7.97
C ASN A 126 -31.99 10.51 8.04
N ALA A 127 -31.22 10.95 7.03
CA ALA A 127 -30.69 12.32 6.96
C ALA A 127 -31.78 13.36 6.67
N LYS A 128 -32.85 13.00 5.95
CA LYS A 128 -34.04 13.87 5.74
C LYS A 128 -34.82 14.06 7.05
N GLY A 129 -34.81 13.04 7.92
CA GLY A 129 -35.56 13.04 9.18
C GLY A 129 -37.07 13.11 8.94
N PRO A 130 -37.84 13.86 9.76
CA PRO A 130 -39.29 13.92 9.64
C PRO A 130 -39.78 14.79 8.46
N ARG A 131 -38.89 15.44 7.70
CA ARG A 131 -39.23 16.40 6.65
C ARG A 131 -39.23 15.76 5.27
N SER A 132 -40.20 16.12 4.44
CA SER A 132 -40.17 15.85 3.01
C SER A 132 -39.16 16.79 2.34
N ALA A 133 -37.92 16.33 2.16
CA ALA A 133 -36.88 17.12 1.51
C ALA A 133 -37.11 17.23 0.00
N LEU A 134 -36.95 18.43 -0.56
CA LEU A 134 -36.98 18.70 -2.01
C LEU A 134 -35.69 18.26 -2.71
N PHE A 135 -34.57 18.25 -1.98
CA PHE A 135 -33.25 17.87 -2.48
C PHE A 135 -32.63 16.79 -1.58
N ILE A 136 -31.57 16.15 -2.05
CA ILE A 136 -30.79 15.17 -1.28
C ILE A 136 -30.03 15.92 -0.17
N PRO A 137 -30.14 15.51 1.10
CA PRO A 137 -29.36 16.12 2.18
C PRO A 137 -27.86 15.89 2.00
N GLU A 138 -27.05 16.94 2.11
CA GLU A 138 -25.58 16.87 2.06
C GLU A 138 -25.01 15.93 3.14
N GLN A 139 -25.63 15.92 4.32
CA GLN A 139 -25.27 15.04 5.43
C GLN A 139 -25.29 13.55 5.05
N ALA A 140 -26.21 13.13 4.16
CA ALA A 140 -26.28 11.73 3.72
C ALA A 140 -25.02 11.36 2.92
N PHE A 141 -24.61 12.25 2.01
CA PHE A 141 -23.38 12.09 1.25
C PHE A 141 -22.15 12.07 2.17
N GLU A 142 -22.04 13.03 3.10
CA GLU A 142 -20.92 13.08 4.03
C GLU A 142 -20.75 11.80 4.85
N MET A 143 -21.85 11.26 5.40
CA MET A 143 -21.82 10.03 6.17
C MET A 143 -21.31 8.84 5.35
N LEU A 144 -21.76 8.73 4.11
CA LEU A 144 -21.35 7.65 3.21
C LEU A 144 -19.88 7.81 2.78
N VAL A 145 -19.44 9.04 2.46
CA VAL A 145 -18.03 9.34 2.15
C VAL A 145 -17.14 8.95 3.31
N ARG A 146 -17.45 9.39 4.52
CA ARG A 146 -16.64 9.10 5.72
C ARG A 146 -16.48 7.59 5.93
N THR A 147 -17.56 6.83 5.73
CA THR A 147 -17.56 5.36 5.83
C THR A 147 -16.65 4.72 4.77
N GLN A 148 -16.58 5.27 3.57
CA GLN A 148 -15.73 4.73 2.51
C GLN A 148 -14.27 5.14 2.70
N VAL A 149 -14.00 6.39 3.04
CA VAL A 149 -12.64 6.92 3.26
C VAL A 149 -11.95 6.22 4.43
N SER A 150 -12.66 5.87 5.50
CA SER A 150 -12.06 5.16 6.64
C SER A 150 -11.50 3.79 6.26
N ARG A 151 -12.00 3.16 5.19
CA ARG A 151 -11.49 1.87 4.69
C ARG A 151 -10.08 1.98 4.11
N LEU A 152 -9.63 3.18 3.76
CA LEU A 152 -8.28 3.40 3.23
C LEU A 152 -7.19 3.25 4.31
N GLU A 153 -7.54 3.35 5.60
CA GLU A 153 -6.57 3.32 6.70
C GLU A 153 -5.80 2.00 6.79
N GLU A 154 -6.51 0.87 6.82
CA GLU A 154 -5.88 -0.45 6.96
C GLU A 154 -4.89 -0.76 5.81
N PRO A 155 -5.23 -0.55 4.52
CA PRO A 155 -4.28 -0.69 3.41
C PRO A 155 -3.03 0.19 3.53
N CYS A 156 -3.17 1.41 4.04
CA CYS A 156 -2.03 2.32 4.23
C CYS A 156 -1.09 1.81 5.32
N LEU A 157 -1.63 1.29 6.42
CA LEU A 157 -0.85 0.67 7.49
C LEU A 157 -0.16 -0.62 7.00
N LYS A 158 -0.85 -1.46 6.22
CA LYS A 158 -0.24 -2.67 5.62
C LYS A 158 0.93 -2.33 4.68
N CYS A 159 0.83 -1.22 3.95
CA CYS A 159 1.94 -0.74 3.12
C CYS A 159 3.18 -0.41 3.96
N CYS A 160 2.98 0.25 5.10
CA CYS A 160 4.05 0.49 6.08
C CYS A 160 4.66 -0.82 6.59
N ASP A 161 3.83 -1.81 6.90
CA ASP A 161 4.29 -3.10 7.43
C ASP A 161 5.13 -3.88 6.40
N HIS A 162 4.70 -3.90 5.14
CA HIS A 162 5.49 -4.53 4.07
C HIS A 162 6.86 -3.87 3.86
N VAL A 163 6.95 -2.54 4.01
CA VAL A 163 8.25 -1.84 3.93
C VAL A 163 9.10 -2.12 5.16
N PHE A 164 8.50 -2.14 6.35
CA PHE A 164 9.20 -2.52 7.59
C PHE A 164 9.81 -3.92 7.45
N ASP A 165 9.03 -4.91 7.00
CA ASP A 165 9.50 -6.29 6.79
C ASP A 165 10.65 -6.36 5.77
N GLU A 166 10.61 -5.54 4.72
CA GLU A 166 11.71 -5.47 3.75
C GLU A 166 12.97 -4.87 4.38
N LEU A 167 12.86 -3.83 5.19
CA LEU A 167 14.01 -3.25 5.89
C LEU A 167 14.64 -4.25 6.87
N ILE A 168 13.84 -5.07 7.56
CA ILE A 168 14.34 -6.15 8.41
C ILE A 168 15.17 -7.13 7.59
N LYS A 169 14.68 -7.58 6.43
CA LYS A 169 15.43 -8.48 5.54
C LYS A 169 16.73 -7.87 5.03
N ILE A 170 16.75 -6.57 4.76
CA ILE A 170 17.99 -5.87 4.38
C ILE A 170 19.01 -5.91 5.52
N CYS A 171 18.55 -5.68 6.75
CA CYS A 171 19.41 -5.77 7.94
C CYS A 171 19.96 -7.18 8.10
N GLU A 172 19.10 -8.21 8.02
CA GLU A 172 19.49 -9.62 8.09
C GLU A 172 20.54 -10.01 7.03
N HIS A 173 20.43 -9.46 5.82
CA HIS A 173 21.42 -9.70 4.77
C HIS A 173 22.76 -9.04 5.08
N ALA A 174 22.76 -7.84 5.68
CA ALA A 174 23.97 -7.11 6.05
C ALA A 174 24.74 -7.76 7.21
N GLU A 175 24.09 -8.60 8.03
CA GLU A 175 24.72 -9.34 9.13
C GLU A 175 25.83 -10.30 8.72
N LYS A 176 25.92 -10.65 7.43
CA LYS A 176 26.99 -11.52 6.93
C LYS A 176 28.38 -10.98 7.26
N GLU A 177 28.55 -9.65 7.32
CA GLU A 177 29.77 -8.97 7.76
C GLU A 177 30.12 -9.27 9.24
N LEU A 178 29.11 -9.54 10.05
CA LEU A 178 29.22 -9.80 11.49
C LEU A 178 29.21 -11.30 11.83
N ALA A 179 29.15 -12.19 10.83
CA ALA A 179 29.02 -13.64 11.02
C ALA A 179 30.15 -14.23 11.89
N ARG A 180 31.34 -13.62 11.85
CA ARG A 180 32.50 -14.00 12.67
C ARG A 180 32.34 -13.70 14.17
N TYR A 181 31.42 -12.80 14.53
CA TYR A 181 31.19 -12.32 15.90
C TYR A 181 29.73 -12.54 16.32
N PRO A 182 29.33 -13.76 16.72
CA PRO A 182 27.93 -14.10 16.96
C PRO A 182 27.25 -13.25 18.03
N GLN A 183 27.95 -12.89 19.10
CA GLN A 183 27.42 -12.05 20.18
C GLN A 183 27.18 -10.61 19.70
N LEU A 184 28.12 -10.04 18.95
CA LEU A 184 27.98 -8.70 18.36
C LEU A 184 26.82 -8.67 17.37
N ARG A 185 26.72 -9.69 16.50
CA ARG A 185 25.61 -9.83 15.55
C ARG A 185 24.25 -9.80 16.27
N THR A 186 24.05 -10.62 17.30
CA THR A 186 22.79 -10.64 18.05
C THR A 186 22.45 -9.27 18.65
N GLN A 187 23.42 -8.61 19.28
CA GLN A 187 23.22 -7.27 19.87
C GLN A 187 22.88 -6.21 18.82
N VAL A 188 23.60 -6.19 17.70
CA VAL A 188 23.36 -5.27 16.58
C VAL A 188 21.96 -5.49 16.01
N ASN A 189 21.55 -6.73 15.80
CA ASN A 189 20.22 -7.04 15.25
C ASN A 189 19.11 -6.62 16.18
N GLU A 190 19.19 -6.99 17.46
CA GLU A 190 18.20 -6.61 18.46
C GLU A 190 18.05 -5.10 18.54
N HIS A 191 19.16 -4.37 18.49
CA HIS A 191 19.16 -2.92 18.50
C HIS A 191 18.55 -2.32 17.23
N VAL A 192 18.93 -2.79 16.03
CA VAL A 192 18.40 -2.28 14.76
C VAL A 192 16.91 -2.58 14.62
N VAL A 193 16.45 -3.76 15.01
CA VAL A 193 15.02 -4.12 15.01
C VAL A 193 14.25 -3.21 15.96
N LYS A 194 14.81 -2.91 17.14
CA LYS A 194 14.20 -1.96 18.08
C LYS A 194 14.12 -0.55 17.48
N LEU A 195 15.20 -0.07 16.87
CA LEU A 195 15.26 1.24 16.22
C LEU A 195 14.21 1.38 15.11
N LEU A 196 14.09 0.37 14.23
CA LEU A 196 13.07 0.35 13.18
C LEU A 196 11.64 0.42 13.74
N ARG A 197 11.38 -0.27 14.86
CA ARG A 197 10.07 -0.20 15.53
C ARG A 197 9.80 1.19 16.10
N GLU A 198 10.78 1.81 16.73
CA GLU A 198 10.66 3.17 17.27
C GLU A 198 10.38 4.19 16.17
N TYR A 199 11.00 4.08 15.00
CA TYR A 199 10.72 4.94 13.85
C TYR A 199 9.33 4.70 13.24
N THR A 200 8.81 3.47 13.35
CA THR A 200 7.49 3.11 12.81
C THR A 200 6.35 3.72 13.62
N VAL A 201 6.53 4.00 14.91
CA VAL A 201 5.49 4.61 15.78
C VAL A 201 5.00 5.96 15.24
N PRO A 202 5.85 7.00 15.06
CA PRO A 202 5.40 8.29 14.54
C PRO A 202 4.91 8.21 13.10
N LEU A 203 5.43 7.29 12.29
CA LEU A 203 4.96 7.04 10.93
C LEU A 203 3.51 6.52 10.91
N ARG A 204 3.20 5.52 11.74
CA ARG A 204 1.83 4.99 11.84
C ARG A 204 0.85 6.05 12.32
N GLU A 205 1.24 6.85 13.30
CA GLU A 205 0.43 7.97 13.76
C GLU A 205 0.19 9.00 12.63
N PHE A 206 1.23 9.34 11.87
CA PHE A 206 1.10 10.21 10.71
C PHE A 206 0.14 9.64 9.66
N ILE A 207 0.26 8.35 9.32
CA ILE A 207 -0.64 7.68 8.37
C ILE A 207 -2.09 7.74 8.84
N CYS A 208 -2.36 7.43 10.11
CA CYS A 208 -3.70 7.57 10.68
C CYS A 208 -4.19 9.03 10.61
N ASN A 209 -3.31 10.00 10.89
CA ASN A 209 -3.65 11.41 10.81
C ASN A 209 -3.98 11.85 9.38
N VAL A 210 -3.28 11.33 8.36
CA VAL A 210 -3.62 11.58 6.94
C VAL A 210 -5.05 11.14 6.63
N ILE A 211 -5.51 10.00 7.14
CA ILE A 211 -6.91 9.59 6.93
C ILE A 211 -7.87 10.44 7.76
N LYS A 212 -7.52 10.73 9.03
CA LYS A 212 -8.35 11.57 9.90
C LYS A 212 -8.58 12.98 9.35
N ILE A 213 -7.59 13.60 8.70
CA ILE A 213 -7.78 14.93 8.08
C ILE A 213 -8.71 14.87 6.88
N GLU A 214 -8.64 13.83 6.04
CA GLU A 214 -9.54 13.63 4.90
C GLU A 214 -10.97 13.31 5.38
N LEU A 215 -11.09 12.66 6.54
CA LEU A 215 -12.37 12.47 7.22
C LEU A 215 -12.89 13.77 7.86
N ALA A 216 -12.02 14.62 8.41
CA ALA A 216 -12.45 15.80 9.16
C ALA A 216 -13.16 16.84 8.28
N TYR A 217 -12.69 17.04 7.05
CA TYR A 217 -13.22 18.04 6.14
C TYR A 217 -13.43 17.49 4.72
N ILE A 218 -14.67 17.59 4.24
CA ILE A 218 -15.04 17.18 2.87
C ILE A 218 -15.07 18.42 1.99
N ASN A 219 -14.10 18.55 1.08
CA ASN A 219 -14.01 19.72 0.21
C ASN A 219 -14.88 19.56 -1.04
N THR A 220 -16.14 19.97 -0.96
CA THR A 220 -17.05 19.98 -2.10
C THR A 220 -16.68 21.01 -3.18
N ASN A 221 -15.77 21.95 -2.92
CA ASN A 221 -15.27 22.91 -3.91
C ASN A 221 -13.97 22.44 -4.61
N HIS A 222 -13.59 21.17 -4.46
CA HIS A 222 -12.35 20.67 -5.06
C HIS A 222 -12.40 20.74 -6.60
N PRO A 223 -11.34 21.23 -7.30
CA PRO A 223 -11.36 21.46 -8.74
C PRO A 223 -11.74 20.23 -9.59
N HIS A 224 -11.35 19.04 -9.13
CA HIS A 224 -11.63 17.77 -9.81
C HIS A 224 -12.92 17.09 -9.33
N PHE A 225 -13.67 17.67 -8.39
CA PHE A 225 -14.88 17.01 -7.85
C PHE A 225 -16.08 17.12 -8.79
N TYR A 226 -16.22 18.24 -9.50
CA TYR A 226 -17.25 18.45 -10.53
C TYR A 226 -16.70 18.46 -11.96
N GLY A 227 -15.41 18.18 -12.13
CA GLY A 227 -14.69 18.31 -13.40
C GLY A 227 -15.12 17.29 -14.46
N GLY A 228 -16.25 17.54 -15.12
CA GLY A 228 -16.66 16.81 -16.33
C GLY A 228 -18.15 16.89 -16.70
N GLY A 229 -19.03 17.34 -15.81
CA GLY A 229 -20.45 17.47 -16.12
C GLY A 229 -21.25 17.70 -14.84
N SER A 230 -22.08 18.73 -14.85
CA SER A 230 -22.98 19.06 -13.75
C SER A 230 -23.81 17.82 -13.39
N VAL A 231 -23.56 17.22 -12.24
CA VAL A 231 -24.44 16.20 -11.64
C VAL A 231 -25.87 16.76 -11.45
N PHE A 232 -26.01 18.09 -11.47
CA PHE A 232 -27.28 18.80 -11.51
C PHE A 232 -27.96 18.82 -12.91
N ASP A 233 -27.24 18.67 -14.02
CA ASP A 233 -27.85 18.56 -15.36
C ASP A 233 -28.60 17.23 -15.50
N THR A 234 -28.15 16.18 -14.80
CA THR A 234 -28.88 14.90 -14.68
C THR A 234 -30.14 15.02 -13.81
N MET A 235 -30.26 16.10 -13.03
CA MET A 235 -31.41 16.39 -12.17
C MET A 235 -32.52 17.16 -12.89
N ASN A 236 -32.31 17.65 -14.13
CA ASN A 236 -33.33 18.40 -14.88
C ASN A 236 -33.33 18.15 -16.41
N PRO A 237 -34.01 17.10 -16.92
CA PRO A 237 -34.25 16.96 -18.35
C PRO A 237 -35.37 17.85 -18.91
N GLN A 238 -35.90 18.83 -18.16
CA GLN A 238 -37.11 19.59 -18.55
C GLN A 238 -36.91 21.11 -18.74
N GLY A 239 -35.68 21.57 -18.92
CA GLY A 239 -35.36 23.01 -19.01
C GLY A 239 -34.96 23.57 -20.38
N MET A 240 -35.08 22.82 -21.49
CA MET A 240 -34.67 23.31 -22.83
C MET A 240 -35.84 23.40 -23.80
N SER A 241 -36.72 24.38 -23.58
CA SER A 241 -37.53 24.97 -24.65
C SER A 241 -38.20 26.26 -24.16
N SER A 242 -37.60 27.43 -24.43
CA SER A 242 -38.33 28.66 -24.81
C SER A 242 -37.41 29.90 -24.91
N GLN A 243 -36.94 30.20 -26.11
CA GLN A 243 -36.80 31.56 -26.64
C GLN A 243 -37.92 31.66 -27.71
N GLY A 244 -38.83 32.61 -27.81
CA GLY A 244 -39.09 33.90 -27.17
C GLY A 244 -39.72 34.81 -28.22
N HIS A 245 -40.99 35.25 -28.06
CA HIS A 245 -41.47 36.62 -28.31
C HIS A 245 -42.99 36.78 -28.03
N PRO A 246 -43.47 38.00 -27.71
CA PRO A 246 -44.73 38.25 -27.00
C PRO A 246 -45.83 38.85 -27.90
N GLN A 247 -47.10 38.69 -27.52
CA GLN A 247 -48.15 39.63 -27.93
C GLN A 247 -49.32 39.76 -26.93
N MET A 248 -49.77 41.00 -26.80
CA MET A 248 -50.75 41.56 -25.85
C MET A 248 -52.21 41.12 -26.08
N GLY A 249 -53.03 41.28 -25.02
CA GLY A 249 -54.49 41.35 -25.05
C GLY A 249 -55.10 40.67 -23.82
N ALA A 250 -55.26 41.36 -22.69
CA ALA A 250 -56.41 42.20 -22.30
C ALA A 250 -57.70 41.42 -21.97
N HIS A 251 -58.24 41.75 -20.79
CA HIS A 251 -59.62 41.60 -20.29
C HIS A 251 -60.06 40.37 -19.46
N ALA A 252 -60.32 40.72 -18.18
CA ALA A 252 -61.58 40.58 -17.45
C ALA A 252 -61.89 39.31 -16.62
N ASN A 253 -62.20 39.62 -15.36
CA ASN A 253 -62.65 38.85 -14.20
C ASN A 253 -64.15 38.42 -14.35
N PRO A 254 -64.86 37.90 -13.32
CA PRO A 254 -64.71 36.71 -12.46
C PRO A 254 -65.97 35.79 -12.42
N GLY A 255 -65.79 34.55 -11.94
CA GLY A 255 -66.76 33.86 -11.06
C GLY A 255 -67.89 33.04 -11.70
N GLN A 256 -68.02 31.78 -11.29
CA GLN A 256 -69.31 31.22 -10.82
C GLN A 256 -69.14 29.86 -10.16
N VAL A 257 -69.77 29.77 -8.99
CA VAL A 257 -70.04 28.58 -8.18
C VAL A 257 -71.20 27.85 -8.82
N THR A 258 -71.20 26.52 -8.85
CA THR A 258 -72.43 25.70 -8.81
C THR A 258 -72.10 24.27 -8.34
N ASP A 259 -72.50 24.04 -7.09
CA ASP A 259 -72.96 22.78 -6.52
C ASP A 259 -73.95 22.06 -7.45
N HIS A 260 -73.87 20.74 -7.58
CA HIS A 260 -74.98 19.81 -7.86
C HIS A 260 -74.59 18.39 -7.41
N GLY A 261 -75.14 17.95 -6.27
CA GLY A 261 -75.13 16.56 -5.85
C GLY A 261 -76.08 15.68 -6.66
N ALA A 262 -75.71 14.41 -6.84
CA ALA A 262 -76.63 13.30 -7.07
C ALA A 262 -75.99 12.00 -6.58
N ALA A 263 -76.60 11.40 -5.56
CA ALA A 263 -76.35 10.03 -5.12
C ALA A 263 -76.76 9.04 -6.23
N VAL A 264 -76.14 7.84 -6.25
CA VAL A 264 -76.84 6.54 -6.26
C VAL A 264 -75.84 5.36 -6.37
N GLU A 265 -76.11 4.39 -5.49
CA GLU A 265 -75.83 2.95 -5.50
C GLU A 265 -74.43 2.32 -5.31
N LEU A 266 -74.38 1.63 -4.17
CA LEU A 266 -73.55 0.49 -3.86
C LEU A 266 -73.64 -0.61 -4.94
N GLN A 267 -72.47 -1.14 -5.32
CA GLN A 267 -72.37 -2.54 -5.71
C GLN A 267 -71.21 -3.21 -4.96
N LYS A 268 -71.61 -4.05 -4.01
CA LYS A 268 -70.78 -4.98 -3.23
C LYS A 268 -70.18 -6.02 -4.18
N LYS A 269 -68.85 -6.10 -4.26
CA LYS A 269 -68.15 -7.35 -4.60
C LYS A 269 -67.03 -7.60 -3.60
N HIS A 270 -67.24 -8.65 -2.81
CA HIS A 270 -66.22 -9.31 -2.01
C HIS A 270 -65.14 -9.89 -2.94
N SER A 271 -63.88 -9.58 -2.70
CA SER A 271 -62.79 -10.55 -2.85
C SER A 271 -61.70 -10.27 -1.82
N THR A 272 -61.41 -11.33 -1.10
CA THR A 272 -60.46 -11.53 0.00
C THR A 272 -59.03 -11.11 -0.31
N GLY A 273 -58.46 -10.29 0.58
CA GLY A 273 -57.04 -9.92 0.59
C GLY A 273 -56.75 -9.06 1.82
N SER A 274 -56.56 -9.71 2.97
CA SER A 274 -56.25 -9.08 4.25
C SER A 274 -54.86 -8.44 4.23
N SER A 275 -54.81 -7.12 4.05
CA SER A 275 -53.69 -6.28 4.49
C SER A 275 -54.25 -5.21 5.43
N SER A 276 -54.61 -5.63 6.64
CA SER A 276 -54.96 -4.72 7.73
C SER A 276 -53.69 -3.99 8.16
N SER A 277 -53.45 -2.80 7.63
CA SER A 277 -52.48 -1.87 8.19
C SER A 277 -53.03 -1.31 9.51
N ASN A 278 -52.97 -2.10 10.58
CA ASN A 278 -53.30 -1.64 11.92
C ASN A 278 -52.21 -0.66 12.38
N PHE A 279 -52.51 0.64 12.35
CA PHE A 279 -51.64 1.71 12.86
C PHE A 279 -51.30 1.53 14.36
N THR A 280 -52.12 0.78 15.10
CA THR A 280 -51.94 0.51 16.53
C THR A 280 -50.83 -0.48 16.85
N ASP A 281 -50.27 -1.19 15.87
CA ASP A 281 -49.21 -2.20 16.08
C ASP A 281 -47.99 -1.87 15.20
N MET A 282 -47.15 -0.95 15.68
CA MET A 282 -45.98 -0.47 14.95
C MET A 282 -44.76 -1.37 15.22
N PRO A 283 -44.08 -1.91 14.19
CA PRO A 283 -42.86 -2.70 14.37
C PRO A 283 -41.72 -1.89 15.01
N SER A 284 -40.98 -2.51 15.93
CA SER A 284 -39.79 -1.91 16.58
C SER A 284 -38.61 -1.69 15.62
N HIS A 285 -38.56 -2.42 14.51
CA HIS A 285 -37.56 -2.26 13.44
C HIS A 285 -38.26 -2.16 12.09
N ILE A 286 -38.13 -1.00 11.43
CA ILE A 286 -38.65 -0.77 10.09
C ILE A 286 -37.49 -0.96 9.11
N ARG A 287 -37.51 -2.05 8.36
CA ARG A 287 -36.66 -2.20 7.17
C ARG A 287 -37.44 -1.79 5.93
N GLN A 288 -36.73 -1.09 5.07
CA GLN A 288 -37.32 -0.39 3.96
C GLN A 288 -37.54 -1.39 2.82
N ASP A 289 -38.78 -1.55 2.36
CA ASP A 289 -39.17 -2.65 1.47
C ASP A 289 -38.41 -2.59 0.12
N LEU A 290 -37.91 -3.74 -0.33
CA LEU A 290 -37.02 -3.89 -1.50
C LEU A 290 -37.76 -3.84 -2.84
N ARG A 291 -39.09 -4.05 -2.81
CA ARG A 291 -39.86 -4.39 -4.02
C ARG A 291 -40.31 -3.19 -4.84
N HIS A 292 -40.30 -1.97 -4.27
CA HIS A 292 -40.70 -0.76 -4.97
C HIS A 292 -39.77 0.42 -4.65
N MET A 293 -38.86 0.69 -5.58
CA MET A 293 -38.06 1.93 -5.60
C MET A 293 -38.77 2.95 -6.48
N SER A 294 -39.16 4.10 -5.90
CA SER A 294 -39.67 5.23 -6.68
C SER A 294 -38.58 5.72 -7.65
N GLU A 295 -38.97 6.16 -8.85
CA GLU A 295 -38.03 6.75 -9.82
C GLU A 295 -37.20 7.88 -9.21
N ARG A 296 -37.82 8.66 -8.31
CA ARG A 296 -37.11 9.70 -7.54
C ARG A 296 -36.00 9.10 -6.68
N GLN A 297 -36.29 8.06 -5.89
CA GLN A 297 -35.32 7.42 -4.99
C GLN A 297 -34.17 6.76 -5.76
N LYS A 298 -34.46 6.20 -6.95
CA LYS A 298 -33.44 5.67 -7.85
C LYS A 298 -32.47 6.76 -8.30
N ARG A 299 -33.01 7.90 -8.76
CA ARG A 299 -32.21 9.06 -9.17
C ARG A 299 -31.38 9.61 -8.00
N GLU A 300 -31.96 9.72 -6.81
CA GLU A 300 -31.24 10.18 -5.61
C GLU A 300 -30.05 9.26 -5.26
N THR A 301 -30.27 7.94 -5.31
CA THR A 301 -29.24 6.94 -5.05
C THR A 301 -28.11 7.00 -6.09
N GLU A 302 -28.47 7.16 -7.37
CA GLU A 302 -27.51 7.25 -8.47
C GLU A 302 -26.62 8.50 -8.36
N VAL A 303 -27.21 9.65 -8.02
CA VAL A 303 -26.45 10.88 -7.78
C VAL A 303 -25.45 10.72 -6.64
N ILE A 304 -25.85 10.12 -5.51
CA ILE A 304 -24.92 9.87 -4.41
C ILE A 304 -23.79 8.94 -4.84
N LYS A 305 -24.08 7.86 -5.57
CA LYS A 305 -23.05 6.93 -6.06
C LYS A 305 -22.04 7.63 -6.96
N GLN A 306 -22.51 8.53 -7.83
CA GLN A 306 -21.63 9.31 -8.69
C GLN A 306 -20.75 10.24 -7.87
N LEU A 307 -21.32 11.01 -6.93
CA LEU A 307 -20.55 11.90 -6.05
C LEU A 307 -19.53 11.13 -5.20
N LEU A 308 -19.90 9.96 -4.67
CA LEU A 308 -19.00 9.08 -3.92
C LEU A 308 -17.83 8.63 -4.80
N THR A 309 -18.12 8.22 -6.04
CA THR A 309 -17.10 7.76 -6.98
C THR A 309 -16.08 8.86 -7.27
N THR A 310 -16.54 10.09 -7.54
CA THR A 310 -15.63 11.20 -7.84
C THR A 310 -14.82 11.61 -6.61
N TYR A 311 -15.46 11.77 -5.44
CA TYR A 311 -14.76 12.21 -4.23
C TYR A 311 -13.75 11.17 -3.73
N PHE A 312 -14.17 9.90 -3.67
CA PHE A 312 -13.31 8.82 -3.23
C PHE A 312 -12.10 8.65 -4.15
N GLY A 313 -12.31 8.78 -5.48
CA GLY A 313 -11.21 8.77 -6.45
C GLY A 313 -10.16 9.85 -6.21
N ILE A 314 -10.57 11.07 -5.85
CA ILE A 314 -9.65 12.15 -5.50
C ILE A 314 -8.79 11.77 -4.29
N ILE A 315 -9.42 11.20 -3.25
CA ILE A 315 -8.72 10.77 -2.04
C ILE A 315 -7.79 9.58 -2.35
N GLN A 316 -8.20 8.62 -3.17
CA GLN A 316 -7.35 7.52 -3.60
C GLN A 316 -6.05 8.03 -4.24
N ILE A 317 -6.13 9.04 -5.11
CA ILE A 317 -4.96 9.62 -5.79
C ILE A 317 -4.07 10.34 -4.76
N SER A 318 -4.69 11.12 -3.87
CA SER A 318 -3.98 11.83 -2.78
C SER A 318 -3.22 10.85 -1.87
N VAL A 319 -3.89 9.78 -1.41
CA VAL A 319 -3.32 8.77 -0.51
C VAL A 319 -2.26 7.93 -1.21
N GLN A 320 -2.45 7.57 -2.48
CA GLN A 320 -1.47 6.81 -3.27
C GLN A 320 -0.10 7.53 -3.32
N ASP A 321 -0.09 8.86 -3.31
CA ASP A 321 1.13 9.67 -3.34
C ASP A 321 1.67 10.01 -1.95
N LYS A 322 0.81 10.44 -1.02
CA LYS A 322 1.21 10.88 0.32
C LYS A 322 1.84 9.76 1.16
N ILE A 323 1.31 8.54 1.09
CA ILE A 323 1.73 7.43 1.96
C ILE A 323 3.15 6.95 1.65
N PRO A 324 3.53 6.64 0.39
CA PRO A 324 4.91 6.31 0.06
C PRO A 324 5.90 7.40 0.46
N LYS A 325 5.56 8.67 0.26
CA LYS A 325 6.40 9.81 0.67
C LYS A 325 6.63 9.85 2.18
N ALA A 326 5.58 9.60 2.96
CA ALA A 326 5.68 9.53 4.41
C ALA A 326 6.59 8.38 4.86
N ILE A 327 6.39 7.17 4.31
CA ILE A 327 7.21 6.00 4.63
C ILE A 327 8.68 6.25 4.30
N VAL A 328 8.96 6.81 3.12
CA VAL A 328 10.33 7.15 2.73
C VAL A 328 10.96 8.16 3.68
N HIS A 329 10.22 9.20 4.09
CA HIS A 329 10.74 10.23 4.98
C HIS A 329 10.97 9.72 6.42
N PHE A 330 9.94 9.18 7.06
CA PHE A 330 9.98 8.82 8.48
C PHE A 330 10.75 7.52 8.77
N LEU A 331 10.83 6.61 7.81
CA LEU A 331 11.43 5.30 8.00
C LEU A 331 12.70 5.15 7.15
N VAL A 332 12.58 5.09 5.82
CA VAL A 332 13.73 4.74 4.95
C VAL A 332 14.89 5.74 5.09
N ASN A 333 14.62 7.03 4.92
CA ASN A 333 15.64 8.07 5.01
C ASN A 333 16.18 8.25 6.42
N LYS A 334 15.31 8.08 7.43
CA LYS A 334 15.72 8.16 8.83
C LYS A 334 16.71 7.06 9.19
N VAL A 335 16.42 5.81 8.80
CA VAL A 335 17.35 4.68 8.97
C VAL A 335 18.68 4.96 8.26
N LYS A 336 18.64 5.41 7.01
CA LYS A 336 19.87 5.71 6.26
C LYS A 336 20.76 6.77 6.95
N ALA A 337 20.15 7.75 7.61
CA ALA A 337 20.87 8.86 8.23
C ALA A 337 21.37 8.55 9.64
N GLU A 338 20.60 7.80 10.43
CA GLU A 338 20.83 7.66 11.87
C GLU A 338 21.43 6.30 12.27
N ILE A 339 21.31 5.25 11.44
CA ILE A 339 21.69 3.88 11.84
C ILE A 339 23.13 3.75 12.33
N GLN A 340 24.08 4.42 11.68
CA GLN A 340 25.48 4.38 12.11
C GLN A 340 25.69 5.07 13.46
N ASN A 341 25.05 6.22 13.68
CA ASN A 341 25.20 6.98 14.92
C ASN A 341 24.56 6.23 16.10
N GLU A 342 23.37 5.65 15.89
CA GLU A 342 22.67 4.84 16.88
C GLU A 342 23.48 3.59 17.26
N LEU A 343 24.06 2.90 16.27
CA LEU A 343 24.90 1.72 16.52
C LEU A 343 26.22 2.04 17.24
N VAL A 344 26.77 3.25 17.06
CA VAL A 344 27.99 3.68 17.77
C VAL A 344 27.67 4.18 19.19
N ALA A 345 26.45 4.67 19.42
CA ALA A 345 26.00 5.16 20.72
C ALA A 345 25.49 4.05 21.65
N ALA A 346 24.95 2.96 21.08
CA ALA A 346 24.52 1.75 21.79
C ALA A 346 25.71 0.97 22.38
#